data_AF-A0A9W9FIQ5-F1
#
_entry.id   AF-A0A9W9FIQ5-F1
#
_cell.length_a   1.000
_cell.length_b   1.000
_cell.length_c   1.000
_cell.angle_alpha   90.00
_cell.angle_beta   90.00
_cell.angle_gamma   90.00
#
_symmetry.space_group_name_H-M   'P 1'
#
loop_
_entity.id
_entity.type
_entity.pdbx_description
1 polymer ?
#
loop_
_entity_poly.entity_id
_entity_poly.type
_entity_poly.pdbx_seq_one_letter_code
_entity_poly.pdbx_strand_id
1 'polypeptide(L)' 'MPILQCDQRQEITILRNNGLTYQKIHEKTGYTRDQIRYFLRDSVDLTPQKKKTGRRLKLSKRELDELITWIRSSLER' A
#
# COMPACT_ATOMS: atom_id res chain seq x y z
N MET A 1 -9.73 -3.55 12.67
CA MET A 1 -10.09 -4.18 11.39
C MET A 1 -8.82 -4.61 10.68
N PRO A 2 -8.59 -5.92 10.46
CA PRO A 2 -7.42 -6.39 9.72
C PRO A 2 -7.49 -5.92 8.26
N ILE A 3 -6.33 -5.53 7.72
CA ILE A 3 -6.19 -5.06 6.33
C ILE A 3 -6.16 -6.30 5.42
N LEU A 4 -7.02 -6.35 4.40
CA LEU A 4 -6.98 -7.43 3.41
C LEU A 4 -5.68 -7.39 2.61
N GLN A 5 -5.12 -8.57 2.37
CA GLN A 5 -3.94 -8.78 1.54
C GLN A 5 -4.26 -8.58 0.05
N CYS A 6 -3.22 -8.52 -0.79
CA CYS A 6 -3.34 -8.28 -2.22
C CYS A 6 -4.28 -9.28 -2.90
N ASP A 7 -4.07 -10.58 -2.67
CA ASP A 7 -4.88 -11.63 -3.30
C ASP A 7 -6.36 -11.55 -2.91
N GLN A 8 -6.63 -11.24 -1.63
CA GLN A 8 -7.99 -11.08 -1.11
C GLN A 8 -8.70 -9.87 -1.73
N ARG A 9 -7.98 -8.77 -1.96
CA ARG A 9 -8.51 -7.60 -2.67
C ARG A 9 -8.79 -7.94 -4.13
N GLN A 10 -7.89 -8.68 -4.77
CA GLN A 10 -8.04 -9.10 -6.16
C GLN A 10 -9.26 -10.00 -6.34
N GLU A 11 -9.46 -10.97 -5.45
CA GLU A 11 -10.65 -11.82 -5.43
C GLU A 11 -11.94 -11.00 -5.32
N ILE A 12 -12.04 -10.07 -4.36
CA ILE A 12 -13.20 -9.19 -4.20
C ILE A 12 -13.45 -8.33 -5.45
N THR A 13 -12.40 -7.79 -6.06
CA THR A 13 -12.48 -6.99 -7.28
C THR A 13 -12.96 -7.82 -8.47
N ILE A 14 -12.47 -9.04 -8.64
CA ILE A 14 -12.93 -9.96 -9.70
C ILE A 14 -14.43 -10.26 -9.51
N LEU A 15 -14.86 -10.60 -8.29
CA LEU A 15 -16.27 -10.85 -8.00
C LEU A 15 -17.13 -9.61 -8.26
N ARG A 16 -16.63 -8.42 -7.94
CA ARG A 16 -17.34 -7.16 -8.21
C ARG A 16 -17.45 -6.87 -9.71
N ASN A 17 -16.38 -7.10 -10.47
CA ASN A 17 -16.36 -6.92 -11.93
C ASN A 17 -17.29 -7.91 -12.64
N ASN A 18 -17.48 -9.10 -12.08
CA ASN A 18 -18.48 -10.06 -12.53
C ASN A 18 -19.93 -9.68 -12.15
N GLY A 19 -20.15 -8.46 -11.62
CA GLY A 19 -21.48 -7.92 -11.34
C GLY A 19 -22.09 -8.39 -10.01
N LEU A 20 -21.32 -9.08 -9.15
CA LEU A 20 -21.88 -9.50 -7.86
C LEU A 20 -22.15 -8.31 -6.94
N THR A 21 -23.23 -8.41 -6.17
CA THR A 21 -23.57 -7.46 -5.11
C THR A 21 -22.70 -7.70 -3.88
N TYR A 22 -22.55 -6.70 -3.02
CA TYR A 22 -21.77 -6.84 -1.79
C TYR A 22 -22.28 -7.96 -0.87
N GLN A 23 -23.57 -8.27 -0.93
CA GLN A 23 -24.16 -9.38 -0.18
C GLN A 23 -23.67 -10.73 -0.71
N LYS A 24 -23.70 -10.94 -2.03
CA LYS A 24 -23.19 -12.18 -2.63
C LYS A 24 -21.68 -12.35 -2.47
N ILE A 25 -20.93 -11.25 -2.47
CA ILE A 25 -19.50 -11.27 -2.19
C ILE A 25 -19.25 -11.68 -0.73
N HIS A 26 -20.01 -11.14 0.23
CA HIS A 26 -19.96 -11.56 1.63
C HIS A 26 -20.26 -13.06 1.80
N GLU A 27 -21.32 -13.56 1.14
CA GLU A 27 -21.69 -14.98 1.18
C GLU A 27 -20.59 -15.89 0.62
N LYS A 28 -19.87 -15.46 -0.43
CA LYS A 28 -18.79 -16.25 -1.05
C LYS A 28 -17.45 -16.19 -0.32
N THR A 29 -17.11 -15.03 0.24
CA THR A 29 -15.76 -14.76 0.78
C THR A 29 -15.70 -14.74 2.31
N GLY A 30 -16.86 -14.62 2.98
CA GLY A 30 -16.94 -14.47 4.43
C GLY A 30 -16.57 -13.08 4.96
N TYR A 31 -16.07 -12.17 4.12
CA TYR A 31 -15.69 -10.82 4.56
C TYR A 31 -16.90 -9.96 4.85
N THR A 32 -16.82 -9.11 5.87
CA THR A 32 -17.92 -8.20 6.23
C THR A 32 -18.23 -7.22 5.11
N ARG A 33 -19.50 -6.78 5.03
CA ARG A 33 -19.93 -5.81 4.00
C ARG A 33 -19.16 -4.50 4.10
N ASP A 34 -18.76 -4.09 5.31
CA ASP A 34 -17.95 -2.88 5.52
C ASP A 34 -16.53 -3.03 5.01
N GLN A 35 -15.90 -4.20 5.20
CA GLN A 35 -14.61 -4.50 4.58
C GLN A 35 -14.72 -4.43 3.06
N ILE A 36 -15.67 -5.15 2.46
CA ILE A 36 -15.89 -5.17 1.01
C ILE A 36 -16.09 -3.75 0.45
N ARG A 37 -16.94 -2.95 1.11
CA ARG A 37 -17.19 -1.55 0.73
C ARG A 37 -15.93 -0.69 0.84
N TYR A 38 -15.19 -0.81 1.93
CA TYR A 38 -13.97 -0.04 2.17
C TYR A 38 -12.94 -0.32 1.07
N PHE A 39 -12.67 -1.59 0.77
CA PHE A 39 -11.69 -1.97 -0.25
C PHE A 39 -12.13 -1.58 -1.65
N LEU A 40 -13.41 -1.77 -2.00
CA LEU A 40 -13.92 -1.39 -3.33
C LEU A 40 -13.99 0.13 -3.56
N ARG A 41 -14.05 0.93 -2.49
CA ARG A 41 -14.00 2.39 -2.56
C ARG A 41 -12.57 2.89 -2.81
N ASP A 42 -11.59 2.28 -2.15
CA ASP A 42 -10.17 2.67 -2.21
C ASP A 42 -9.38 1.91 -3.30
N SER A 43 -9.97 0.91 -3.97
CA SER A 43 -9.31 0.05 -4.97
C SER A 43 -9.06 0.70 -6.34
N VAL A 44 -8.88 2.03 -6.40
CA VAL A 44 -8.22 2.65 -7.56
C VAL A 44 -6.78 2.15 -7.66
N ASP A 45 -6.16 1.77 -6.53
CA ASP A 45 -4.86 1.10 -6.49
C ASP A 45 -4.99 -0.27 -5.79
N LEU A 46 -4.93 -1.36 -6.56
CA LEU A 46 -4.77 -2.73 -6.02
C LEU A 46 -3.43 -2.90 -5.27
N THR A 47 -2.47 -1.99 -5.51
CA THR A 47 -1.18 -1.97 -4.85
C THR A 47 -1.32 -1.37 -3.45
N PRO A 48 -0.81 -2.04 -2.39
CA PRO A 48 -0.74 -1.42 -1.07
C PRO A 48 0.07 -0.13 -1.17
N GLN A 49 -0.58 1.01 -0.91
CA GLN A 49 0.12 2.29 -0.86
C GLN A 49 1.25 2.18 0.16
N LYS A 50 2.47 2.56 -0.25
CA LYS A 50 3.61 2.64 0.66
C LYS A 50 3.18 3.51 1.83
N LYS A 51 2.96 2.91 3.00
CA LYS A 51 2.78 3.67 4.22
C LYS A 51 4.02 4.56 4.30
N LYS A 52 3.84 5.87 4.47
CA LYS A 52 4.94 6.77 4.83
C LYS A 52 5.37 6.44 6.27
N THR A 53 5.86 5.22 6.47
CA THR A 53 6.33 4.71 7.75
C THR A 53 7.84 4.80 7.70
N GLY A 54 8.38 5.57 8.63
CA GLY A 54 9.78 5.90 8.72
C GLY A 54 9.93 7.27 9.39
N ARG A 55 10.89 7.39 10.31
CA ARG A 55 11.29 8.69 10.83
C ARG A 55 11.79 9.52 9.65
N ARG A 56 11.31 10.76 9.51
CA ARG A 56 11.87 11.67 8.50
C ARG A 56 13.37 11.73 8.69
N LEU A 57 14.11 11.67 7.58
CA LEU A 57 15.55 11.89 7.62
C LEU A 57 15.81 13.23 8.29
N LYS A 58 16.74 13.25 9.25
CA LYS A 58 17.15 14.49 9.93
C LYS A 58 17.90 15.42 8.98
N LEU A 59 18.55 14.83 7.98
CA LEU A 59 19.32 15.53 6.97
C LEU A 59 18.43 15.81 5.76
N SER A 60 18.53 17.04 5.27
CA SER A 60 18.03 17.43 3.96
C SER A 60 18.82 16.73 2.85
N LYS A 61 18.26 16.70 1.64
CA LYS A 61 18.93 16.14 0.46
C LYS A 61 20.31 16.76 0.24
N ARG A 62 20.42 18.08 0.44
CA ARG A 62 21.67 18.84 0.28
C ARG A 62 22.75 18.39 1.27
N GLU A 63 22.40 18.26 2.55
CA GLU A 63 23.35 17.80 3.57
C GLU A 63 23.78 16.35 3.33
N LEU A 64 22.89 15.52 2.77
CA LEU A 64 23.20 14.17 2.33
C LEU A 64 24.21 14.17 1.18
N ASP A 65 24.02 15.01 0.16
CA ASP A 65 24.95 15.15 -0.97
C ASP A 65 26.33 15.68 -0.52
N GLU A 66 26.36 16.64 0.40
CA GLU A 66 27.60 17.14 1.02
C GLU A 66 28.33 16.04 1.79
N LEU A 67 27.60 15.23 2.59
CA LEU A 67 28.16 14.08 3.31
C LEU A 67 28.71 13.02 2.35
N ILE A 68 27.96 12.67 1.30
CA ILE A 68 28.39 11.69 0.28
C ILE A 68 29.67 12.17 -0.41
N THR A 69 29.73 13.46 -0.74
CA THR A 69 30.90 14.08 -1.39
C THR A 69 32.11 14.04 -0.46
N TRP A 70 31.94 14.39 0.80
CA TRP A 70 33.00 14.32 1.81
C TRP A 70 33.52 12.88 2.00
N ILE A 71 32.64 11.89 2.14
CA ILE A 71 33.03 10.47 2.27
C ILE A 71 33.86 10.04 1.06
N ARG A 72 33.40 10.35 -0.16
CA ARG A 72 34.12 10.00 -1.40
C ARG A 72 35.51 10.64 -1.44
N SER A 73 35.63 11.92 -1.12
CA SER A 73 36.91 12.63 -1.09
C SER A 73 37.87 12.14 0.00
N SER A 74 37.34 11.53 1.07
CA SER A 74 38.15 11.02 2.19
C SER A 74 38.63 9.58 1.96
N LEU A 75 37.99 8.83 1.06
CA LEU A 75 38.35 7.44 0.73
C LEU A 75 39.48 7.35 -0.32
N GLU A 76 39.73 8.44 -1.07
CA GLU A 76 40.78 8.54 -2.09
C GLU A 76 42.13 9.07 -1.51
N ARG A 77 42.26 9.14 -0.18
CA ARG A 77 43.50 9.45 0.56
C ARG A 77 44.02 8.22 1.27
#